data_AF-D9W4U7-F1
#
_entry.id   AF-D9W4U7-F1
#
_cell.length_a   1.000
_cell.length_b   1.000
_cell.length_c   1.000
_cell.angle_alpha   90.00
_cell.angle_beta   90.00
_cell.angle_gamma   90.00
#
_symmetry.space_group_name_H-M   'P 1'
#
loop_
_entity.id
_entity.type
_entity.pdbx_description
1 polymer ?
#
loop_
_entity_poly.entity_id
_entity_poly.type
_entity_poly.pdbx_seq_one_letter_code
_entity_poly.pdbx_strand_id
1 'polypeptide(L)'
;MAENCFPEDLIQLRAEWVRTYNRLATPPPPPDPAEFDRRLLQLSFRIRAHPYWRDHPPTRTARAALHRAAVTAPGGEPEIVKQVVDGRLVAVLPPAQGQDARG
;
A
#
# COMPACT_ATOMS: atom_id res chain seq x y z
N MET A 1 20.47 -16.13 -3.86
CA MET A 1 19.81 -14.81 -3.87
C MET A 1 18.45 -15.04 -3.22
N ALA A 2 18.31 -14.74 -1.92
CA ALA A 2 17.07 -15.01 -1.22
C ALA A 2 15.98 -14.10 -1.79
N GLU A 3 15.19 -14.65 -2.70
CA GLU A 3 13.85 -14.20 -3.02
C GLU A 3 13.16 -13.82 -1.70
N ASN A 4 12.97 -12.52 -1.55
CA ASN A 4 12.51 -11.84 -0.35
C ASN A 4 11.02 -12.16 -0.15
N CYS A 5 10.72 -13.41 0.21
CA CYS A 5 9.37 -13.88 0.48
C CYS A 5 8.92 -13.29 1.82
N PHE A 6 8.21 -12.17 1.77
CA PHE A 6 7.34 -11.81 2.88
C PHE A 6 6.32 -12.93 3.08
N PRO A 7 5.90 -13.21 4.32
CA PRO A 7 4.83 -14.17 4.55
C PRO A 7 3.57 -13.72 3.83
N GLU A 8 2.84 -14.68 3.27
CA GLU A 8 1.66 -14.43 2.45
C GLU A 8 0.59 -13.62 3.20
N ASP A 9 0.41 -13.86 4.51
CA ASP A 9 -0.50 -13.09 5.37
C ASP A 9 -0.13 -11.59 5.41
N LEU A 10 1.17 -11.27 5.53
CA LEU A 10 1.64 -9.89 5.54
C LEU A 10 1.46 -9.20 4.17
N ILE A 11 1.66 -9.95 3.08
CA ILE A 11 1.40 -9.48 1.72
C ILE A 11 -0.10 -9.21 1.55
N GLN A 12 -0.96 -10.12 2.00
CA GLN A 12 -2.42 -9.97 1.94
C GLN A 12 -2.91 -8.78 2.77
N LEU A 13 -2.37 -8.58 3.99
CA LEU A 13 -2.69 -7.40 4.81
C LEU A 13 -2.32 -6.10 4.10
N ARG A 14 -1.14 -6.03 3.45
CA ARG A 14 -0.75 -4.84 2.68
C ARG A 14 -1.61 -4.68 1.43
N ALA A 15 -1.96 -5.75 0.74
CA ALA A 15 -2.84 -5.71 -0.43
C ALA A 15 -4.23 -5.19 -0.03
N GLU A 16 -4.82 -5.70 1.06
CA GLU A 16 -6.10 -5.22 1.57
C GLU A 16 -6.05 -3.73 1.98
N TRP A 17 -4.94 -3.29 2.56
CA TRP A 17 -4.71 -1.87 2.86
C TRP A 17 -4.73 -1.02 1.59
N VAL A 18 -4.02 -1.45 0.54
CA VAL A 18 -3.98 -0.76 -0.75
C VAL A 18 -5.36 -0.70 -1.41
N ARG A 19 -6.10 -1.82 -1.43
CA ARG A 19 -7.48 -1.84 -1.98
C ARG A 19 -8.41 -0.90 -1.22
N THR A 20 -8.33 -0.91 0.11
CA THR A 20 -9.15 -0.03 0.97
C THR A 20 -8.82 1.43 0.72
N TYR A 21 -7.53 1.76 0.59
CA TYR A 21 -7.06 3.10 0.29
C TYR A 21 -7.51 3.56 -1.09
N ASN A 22 -7.37 2.72 -2.12
CA ASN A 22 -7.83 3.02 -3.48
C ASN A 22 -9.33 3.34 -3.52
N ARG A 23 -10.13 2.56 -2.80
CA ARG A 23 -11.59 2.78 -2.73
C ARG A 23 -11.95 4.10 -2.06
N LEU A 24 -11.18 4.52 -1.05
CA LEU A 24 -11.34 5.83 -0.41
C LEU A 24 -10.78 6.98 -1.28
N ALA A 25 -9.78 6.69 -2.11
CA ALA A 25 -9.09 7.68 -2.93
C ALA A 25 -9.78 7.96 -4.27
N THR A 26 -10.54 7.00 -4.80
CA THR A 26 -11.30 7.13 -6.05
C THR A 26 -12.56 7.98 -5.82
N PRO A 27 -12.72 9.12 -6.53
CA PRO A 27 -13.96 9.89 -6.49
C PRO A 27 -15.07 9.25 -7.34
N PRO A 28 -16.36 9.38 -6.94
CA PRO A 28 -16.82 9.97 -5.69
C PRO A 28 -16.47 9.10 -4.48
N PRO A 29 -16.14 9.69 -3.32
CA PRO A 29 -15.80 8.93 -2.13
C PRO A 29 -16.98 8.03 -1.69
N PRO A 30 -16.70 6.92 -1.00
CA PRO A 30 -17.74 6.04 -0.49
C PRO A 30 -18.68 6.77 0.48
N PRO A 31 -19.93 6.31 0.63
CA PRO A 31 -20.94 6.97 1.46
C PRO A 31 -20.57 7.07 2.95
N ASP A 32 -19.71 6.18 3.46
CA ASP A 32 -19.21 6.21 4.83
C ASP A 32 -17.67 6.27 4.89
N PRO A 33 -17.04 7.45 4.72
CA PRO A 33 -15.59 7.57 4.74
C PRO A 33 -14.96 7.27 6.12
N ALA A 34 -15.74 7.35 7.20
CA ALA A 34 -15.26 7.11 8.56
C ALA A 34 -15.02 5.61 8.83
N GLU A 35 -15.87 4.73 8.30
CA GLU A 35 -15.65 3.29 8.33
C GLU A 35 -14.38 2.87 7.55
N PHE A 36 -14.11 3.53 6.42
CA PHE A 36 -12.88 3.30 5.64
C PHE A 36 -11.63 3.76 6.39
N ASP A 37 -11.67 4.92 7.05
CA ASP A 37 -10.56 5.41 7.86
C ASP A 37 -10.24 4.47 9.04
N ARG A 38 -11.28 4.01 9.74
CA ARG A 38 -11.14 3.00 10.81
C ARG A 38 -10.53 1.69 10.29
N ARG A 39 -10.95 1.23 9.12
CA ARG A 39 -10.39 0.02 8.49
C ARG A 39 -8.93 0.20 8.12
N LEU A 40 -8.53 1.34 7.56
CA LEU A 40 -7.14 1.66 7.26
C LEU A 40 -6.26 1.70 8.52
N LEU A 41 -6.75 2.29 9.61
CA LEU A 41 -6.05 2.32 10.89
C LEU A 41 -5.86 0.90 11.46
N GLN A 42 -6.91 0.07 11.43
CA GLN A 42 -6.83 -1.33 11.88
C GLN A 42 -5.81 -2.13 11.06
N LEU A 43 -5.81 -1.97 9.73
CA LEU A 43 -4.86 -2.65 8.85
C LEU A 43 -3.43 -2.16 9.08
N SER A 44 -3.24 -0.86 9.25
CA SER A 44 -1.93 -0.29 9.59
C SER A 44 -1.39 -0.84 10.91
N PHE A 45 -2.26 -0.99 11.91
CA PHE A 45 -1.91 -1.60 13.19
C PHE A 45 -1.52 -3.08 13.03
N ARG A 46 -2.31 -3.88 12.31
CA ARG A 46 -2.02 -5.30 12.06
C ARG A 46 -0.70 -5.49 11.31
N ILE A 47 -0.45 -4.70 10.27
CA ILE A 47 0.82 -4.74 9.53
C ILE A 47 1.97 -4.39 10.48
N ARG A 48 1.87 -3.34 11.29
CA ARG A 48 2.95 -2.93 12.21
C ARG A 48 3.19 -3.94 13.34
N ALA A 49 2.14 -4.59 13.83
CA ALA A 49 2.21 -5.58 14.89
C ALA A 49 2.61 -6.99 14.40
N HIS A 50 2.74 -7.18 13.08
CA HIS A 50 2.97 -8.48 12.49
C HIS A 50 4.29 -9.10 13.01
N PRO A 51 4.29 -10.38 13.44
CA PRO A 51 5.44 -11.03 14.06
C PRO A 51 6.69 -11.09 13.18
N TYR A 52 6.54 -11.06 11.84
CA TYR A 52 7.65 -10.89 10.89
C TYR A 52 8.58 -9.73 11.26
N TRP A 53 8.05 -8.61 11.75
CA TRP A 53 8.86 -7.44 12.09
C TRP A 53 9.67 -7.59 13.37
N ARG A 54 9.47 -8.67 14.13
CA ARG A 54 10.27 -8.97 15.32
C ARG A 54 11.67 -9.43 14.94
N ASP A 55 11.77 -10.22 13.87
CA ASP A 55 13.04 -10.74 13.35
C ASP A 55 13.61 -9.83 12.25
N HIS A 56 12.73 -9.13 11.52
CA HIS A 56 13.12 -8.25 10.43
C HIS A 56 12.81 -6.79 10.76
N PRO A 57 13.79 -5.87 10.80
CA PRO A 57 13.52 -4.48 11.11
C PRO A 57 12.62 -3.83 10.02
N PRO A 58 11.55 -3.10 10.39
CA PRO A 58 10.62 -2.47 9.45
C PRO A 58 11.22 -1.18 8.84
N THR A 59 12.33 -1.31 8.13
CA THR A 59 13.02 -0.22 7.44
C THR A 59 12.17 0.36 6.31
N ARG A 60 12.51 1.57 5.83
CA ARG A 60 11.84 2.15 4.64
C ARG A 60 11.95 1.20 3.44
N THR A 61 13.11 0.60 3.23
CA THR A 61 13.36 -0.37 2.17
C THR A 61 12.47 -1.61 2.31
N ALA A 62 12.34 -2.17 3.52
CA ALA A 62 11.48 -3.33 3.77
C ALA A 62 10.00 -3.01 3.54
N ARG A 63 9.55 -1.81 3.94
CA ARG A 63 8.17 -1.35 3.67
C ARG A 63 7.91 -1.13 2.19
N ALA A 64 8.88 -0.60 1.44
CA ALA A 64 8.78 -0.43 -0.01
C ALA A 64 8.78 -1.77 -0.74
N ALA A 65 9.60 -2.72 -0.31
CA ALA A 65 9.60 -4.08 -0.83
C ALA A 65 8.28 -4.80 -0.55
N LEU A 66 7.71 -4.64 0.65
CA LEU A 66 6.39 -5.19 1.00
C LEU A 66 5.29 -4.56 0.14
N HIS A 67 5.32 -3.25 -0.08
CA HIS A 67 4.39 -2.58 -0.98
C HIS A 67 4.48 -3.16 -2.40
N ARG A 68 5.69 -3.30 -2.94
CA ARG A 68 5.91 -3.93 -4.26
C ARG A 68 5.34 -5.35 -4.31
N ALA A 69 5.65 -6.19 -3.31
CA ALA A 69 5.15 -7.55 -3.25
C ALA A 69 3.61 -7.61 -3.24
N ALA A 70 2.96 -6.69 -2.51
CA ALA A 70 1.51 -6.61 -2.45
C ALA A 70 0.86 -6.19 -3.77
N VAL A 71 1.45 -5.24 -4.51
CA VAL A 71 0.90 -4.80 -5.80
C VAL A 71 1.16 -5.80 -6.93
N THR A 72 2.22 -6.61 -6.83
CA THR A 72 2.56 -7.66 -7.83
C THR A 72 1.92 -9.02 -7.52
N ALA A 73 1.34 -9.20 -6.34
CA ALA A 73 0.66 -10.44 -5.96
C ALA A 73 -0.57 -10.68 -6.86
N PRO A 74 -1.02 -11.95 -7.04
CA PRO A 74 -2.28 -12.24 -7.73
C PRO A 74 -3.45 -11.56 -7.00
N GLY A 75 -4.10 -10.61 -7.69
CA GLY A 75 -5.13 -9.74 -7.11
C GLY A 75 -4.61 -8.48 -6.41
N GLY A 76 -3.31 -8.22 -6.44
CA GLY A 76 -2.73 -6.94 -6.04
C GLY A 76 -3.30 -5.81 -6.91
N GLU A 77 -3.75 -4.74 -6.28
CA GLU A 77 -4.08 -3.50 -6.97
C GLU A 77 -2.91 -2.54 -6.76
N PRO A 78 -2.52 -1.75 -7.77
CA PRO A 78 -1.56 -0.71 -7.52
C PRO A 78 -2.21 0.39 -6.67
N GLU A 79 -1.50 0.86 -5.65
CA GLU A 79 -1.94 1.99 -4.82
C GLU A 79 -2.21 3.21 -5.72
N ILE A 80 -3.25 4.00 -5.48
CA ILE A 80 -3.57 5.18 -6.28
C ILE A 80 -3.28 6.44 -5.46
N VAL A 81 -2.33 7.27 -5.90
CA VAL A 81 -1.94 8.51 -5.24
C VAL A 81 -2.92 9.63 -5.60
N LYS A 82 -3.37 10.42 -4.61
CA LYS A 82 -4.12 11.64 -4.87
C LYS A 82 -3.17 12.73 -5.37
N GLN A 83 -3.29 13.12 -6.62
CA GLN A 83 -2.55 14.22 -7.22
C GLN A 83 -3.51 15.31 -7.71
N VAL A 84 -3.12 16.57 -7.53
CA VAL A 84 -3.84 17.69 -8.14
C VAL A 84 -3.32 17.84 -9.57
N VAL A 85 -4.15 17.52 -10.55
CA VAL A 85 -3.87 17.69 -11.98
C VAL A 85 -4.86 18.71 -12.51
N ASP A 86 -4.36 19.82 -13.06
CA ASP A 86 -5.20 20.92 -13.60
C ASP A 86 -6.24 21.42 -12.58
N GLY A 87 -5.83 21.61 -11.32
CA GLY A 87 -6.73 22.06 -10.25
C GLY A 87 -7.77 21.03 -9.79
N ARG A 88 -7.78 19.81 -10.36
CA ARG A 88 -8.70 18.73 -10.00
C ARG A 88 -7.97 17.64 -9.22
N LEU A 89 -8.58 17.15 -8.14
CA LEU A 89 -8.05 16.02 -7.38
C LEU A 89 -8.28 14.72 -8.16
N VAL A 90 -7.21 14.17 -8.72
CA VAL A 90 -7.23 12.94 -9.51
C VAL A 90 -6.50 11.86 -8.72
N ALA A 91 -7.11 10.68 -8.65
CA ALA A 91 -6.45 9.49 -8.14
C ALA A 91 -5.59 8.93 -9.30
N VAL A 92 -4.27 9.11 -9.24
CA VAL A 92 -3.29 8.68 -10.24
C VAL A 92 -2.50 7.46 -9.77
N LEU A 93 -2.21 6.54 -10.68
CA LEU A 93 -1.23 5.48 -10.41
C LEU A 93 0.11 6.14 -10.02
N PRO A 94 0.77 5.76 -8.90
CA PRO A 94 2.11 6.20 -8.59
C PRO A 94 2.99 5.81 -9.77
N PRO A 95 3.93 6.68 -10.19
CA PRO A 95 4.92 6.27 -11.16
C PRO A 95 5.58 5.00 -10.64
N ALA A 96 5.66 3.97 -11.48
CA ALA A 96 6.32 2.71 -11.14
C ALA A 96 7.64 3.07 -10.43
N GLN A 97 7.73 2.73 -9.14
CA GLN A 97 8.80 3.20 -8.25
C GLN A 97 10.14 2.63 -8.73
N GLY A 98 10.74 3.36 -9.66
CA GLY A 98 11.86 2.99 -10.50
C GLY A 98 12.34 4.22 -11.28
N GLN A 99 12.60 5.32 -10.57
CA GLN A 99 13.46 6.40 -11.08
C GLN A 99 14.10 7.15 -9.90
N ASP A 100 14.96 6.45 -9.17
CA ASP A 100 16.15 7.09 -8.57
C ASP A 100 17.34 6.54 -9.35
N ALA A 101 17.52 7.08 -10.56
CA ALA A 101 18.83 7.12 -11.20
C ALA A 101 19.19 8.60 -11.28
N ARG A 102 20.01 9.01 -10.32
CA ARG A 102 20.93 10.14 -10.38
C ARG A 102 21.36 10.45 -11.83
N GLY A 103 21.33 11.74 -12.18
CA GLY A 103 21.97 12.32 -13.34
C GLY A 103 21.72 13.82 -13.36
#